data_AF-A0A3C0TAY5-F1
#
_entry.id   AF-A0A3C0TAY5-F1
#
_cell.length_a   1.000
_cell.length_b   1.000
_cell.length_c   1.000
_cell.angle_alpha   90.00
_cell.angle_beta   90.00
_cell.angle_gamma   90.00
#
_symmetry.space_group_name_H-M   'P 1'
#
loop_
_entity.id
_entity.type
_entity.pdbx_description
1 polymer ?
#
loop_
_entity_poly.entity_id
_entity_poly.type
_entity_poly.pdbx_seq_one_letter_code
_entity_poly.pdbx_strand_id
1 'polypeptide(L)'
;MQNSLSEAEQKLAQEKQSHEHTDGATVDQISNMMDELNQARMLSDRERKSREKMEHDSHEMLQAIVQELATAQDELAKEVEQRQEIEEKDLRNQKNLRAALTRAKKLTQEQKQYQERLETTNRELDQAKSDAENFARSEAITKEQLIMLQEKLNELESAPPDPKVEQELENARREAQNYARAEAIAQEQVAQLKAQLSTLESLPLLEVGGPPIVSSLPLNHPVMRAKMKHFMARLFQHLELMETSFNQEKYLDLVVVCNWLKSETQSMGIEEFMEPTHEVELLLRKQEFESIPSKIAELKELAHRIEFDENAPLSPLELPFTKDSREAPDTTEVFYDLPTNEKKAELLENFISQVGFHLMEMQADWQEQKV
;
A
#
# COMPACT_ATOMS: atom_id res chain seq x y z
N MET A 1 15.49 69.83 -42.12
CA MET A 1 15.46 71.01 -41.22
C MET A 1 16.79 71.33 -40.55
N GLN A 2 17.75 70.41 -40.42
CA GLN A 2 19.17 70.82 -40.29
C GLN A 2 19.56 71.74 -41.47
N ASN A 3 19.05 71.43 -42.67
CA ASN A 3 19.22 72.29 -43.84
C ASN A 3 18.59 73.68 -43.68
N SER A 4 17.44 73.86 -43.01
CA SER A 4 16.79 75.18 -42.92
C SER A 4 17.45 76.11 -41.90
N LEU A 5 17.94 75.58 -40.76
CA LEU A 5 18.74 76.34 -39.82
C LEU A 5 20.10 76.71 -40.45
N SER A 6 20.75 75.74 -41.08
CA SER A 6 22.00 75.94 -41.81
C SER A 6 21.83 76.95 -42.96
N GLU A 7 20.72 76.90 -43.71
CA GLU A 7 20.40 77.84 -44.79
C GLU A 7 20.11 79.25 -44.26
N ALA A 8 19.43 79.39 -43.11
CA ALA A 8 19.20 80.69 -42.47
C ALA A 8 20.50 81.31 -41.93
N GLU A 9 21.36 80.51 -41.30
CA GLU A 9 22.68 80.96 -40.84
C GLU A 9 23.60 81.33 -42.01
N GLN A 10 23.53 80.57 -43.11
CA GLN A 10 24.29 80.85 -44.33
C GLN A 10 23.78 82.11 -45.06
N LYS A 11 22.46 82.36 -45.10
CA LYS A 11 21.88 83.62 -45.62
C LYS A 11 22.29 84.83 -44.80
N LEU A 12 22.22 84.74 -43.46
CA LEU A 12 22.69 85.79 -42.55
C LEU A 12 24.19 86.09 -42.75
N ALA A 13 25.00 85.05 -42.97
CA ALA A 13 26.43 85.23 -43.25
C ALA A 13 26.68 85.88 -44.63
N GLN A 14 25.91 85.50 -45.66
CA GLN A 14 26.01 86.08 -47.01
C GLN A 14 25.55 87.55 -47.05
N GLU A 15 24.48 87.92 -46.35
CA GLU A 15 24.01 89.32 -46.29
C GLU A 15 24.96 90.22 -45.48
N LYS A 16 25.58 89.70 -44.42
CA LYS A 16 26.66 90.41 -43.70
C LYS A 16 27.86 90.71 -44.62
N GLN A 17 28.19 89.79 -45.53
CA GLN A 17 29.27 90.00 -46.50
C GLN A 17 28.87 90.96 -47.63
N SER A 18 27.61 90.97 -48.10
CA SER A 18 27.18 91.91 -49.15
C SER A 18 27.01 93.36 -48.64
N HIS A 19 26.85 93.55 -47.33
CA HIS A 19 26.73 94.87 -46.71
C HIS A 19 28.05 95.57 -46.33
N GLU A 20 29.21 94.91 -46.46
CA GLU A 20 30.50 95.61 -46.33
C GLU A 20 30.79 96.60 -47.48
N HIS A 21 29.99 96.61 -48.56
CA HIS A 21 30.20 97.47 -49.75
C HIS A 21 28.97 98.31 -50.19
N THR A 22 27.86 98.30 -49.44
CA THR A 22 26.67 99.13 -49.75
C THR A 22 26.13 99.79 -48.48
N ASP A 23 26.24 101.13 -48.42
CA ASP A 23 25.64 101.94 -47.34
C ASP A 23 24.12 101.77 -47.36
N GLY A 24 23.60 101.06 -46.35
CA GLY A 24 22.18 101.08 -46.00
C GLY A 24 21.45 99.74 -46.01
N ALA A 25 21.95 98.73 -45.28
CA ALA A 25 21.01 97.81 -44.63
C ALA A 25 20.27 98.64 -43.57
N THR A 26 18.96 98.73 -43.67
CA THR A 26 18.19 99.39 -42.60
C THR A 26 18.24 98.49 -41.37
N VAL A 27 18.41 99.08 -40.19
CA VAL A 27 18.41 98.37 -38.89
C VAL A 27 17.22 97.39 -38.78
N ASP A 28 16.11 97.73 -39.42
CA ASP A 28 14.89 96.91 -39.51
C ASP A 28 15.10 95.57 -40.23
N GLN A 29 15.93 95.49 -41.27
CA GLN A 29 16.23 94.23 -41.97
C GLN A 29 17.01 93.26 -41.09
N ILE A 30 18.03 93.77 -40.38
CA ILE A 30 18.84 92.96 -39.45
C ILE A 30 17.96 92.48 -38.28
N SER A 31 17.06 93.33 -37.78
CA SER A 31 16.11 92.96 -36.73
C SER A 31 15.18 91.83 -37.19
N ASN A 32 14.58 91.94 -38.38
CA ASN A 32 13.69 90.91 -38.94
C ASN A 32 14.42 89.56 -39.11
N MET A 33 15.66 89.58 -39.60
CA MET A 33 16.45 88.34 -39.73
C MET A 33 16.80 87.71 -38.40
N MET A 34 17.06 88.52 -37.37
CA MET A 34 17.36 88.03 -36.03
C MET A 34 16.12 87.41 -35.39
N ASP A 35 14.94 87.99 -35.61
CA ASP A 35 13.66 87.42 -35.19
C ASP A 35 13.34 86.11 -35.93
N GLU A 36 13.58 86.03 -37.24
CA GLU A 36 13.44 84.80 -38.02
C GLU A 36 14.39 83.69 -37.54
N LEU A 37 15.65 84.03 -37.22
CA LEU A 37 16.62 83.09 -36.70
C LEU A 37 16.26 82.61 -35.29
N ASN A 38 15.77 83.51 -34.43
CA ASN A 38 15.26 83.16 -33.10
C ASN A 38 14.03 82.26 -33.19
N GLN A 39 13.11 82.54 -34.14
CA GLN A 39 11.94 81.70 -34.40
C GLN A 39 12.35 80.32 -34.93
N ALA A 40 13.31 80.24 -35.85
CA ALA A 40 13.84 78.98 -36.37
C ALA A 40 14.52 78.14 -35.28
N ARG A 41 15.30 78.77 -34.39
CA ARG A 41 15.88 78.09 -33.22
C ARG A 41 14.82 77.55 -32.27
N MET A 42 13.80 78.34 -31.94
CA MET A 42 12.70 77.88 -31.10
C MET A 42 11.93 76.69 -31.71
N LEU A 43 11.70 76.70 -33.03
CA LEU A 43 11.06 75.57 -33.72
C LEU A 43 11.96 74.33 -33.70
N SER A 44 13.26 74.47 -33.99
CA SER A 44 14.22 73.36 -33.93
C SER A 44 14.31 72.75 -32.53
N ASP A 45 14.26 73.58 -31.48
CA ASP A 45 14.29 73.11 -30.10
C ASP A 45 13.00 72.37 -29.72
N ARG A 46 11.83 72.87 -30.17
CA ARG A 46 10.55 72.17 -29.98
C ARG A 46 10.54 70.82 -30.68
N GLU A 47 11.05 70.75 -31.91
CA GLU A 47 11.16 69.49 -32.63
C GLU A 47 12.13 68.52 -31.99
N ARG A 48 13.31 69.01 -31.54
CA ARG A 48 14.27 68.20 -30.81
C ARG A 48 13.65 67.61 -29.55
N LYS A 49 12.98 68.43 -28.73
CA LYS A 49 12.27 67.97 -27.53
C LYS A 49 11.14 67.00 -27.87
N SER A 50 10.43 67.22 -28.97
CA SER A 50 9.38 66.31 -29.44
C SER A 50 9.97 64.95 -29.85
N ARG A 51 11.12 64.92 -30.55
CA ARG A 51 11.81 63.68 -30.91
C ARG A 51 12.36 62.95 -29.70
N GLU A 52 13.05 63.67 -28.80
CA GLU A 52 13.55 63.09 -27.55
C GLU A 52 12.40 62.49 -26.74
N LYS A 53 11.23 63.16 -26.70
CA LYS A 53 10.03 62.61 -26.08
C LYS A 53 9.51 61.36 -26.81
N MET A 54 9.39 61.38 -28.14
CA MET A 54 8.93 60.20 -28.89
C MET A 54 9.89 59.02 -28.79
N GLU A 55 11.20 59.26 -28.75
CA GLU A 55 12.22 58.23 -28.55
C GLU A 55 12.12 57.63 -27.14
N HIS A 56 11.91 58.48 -26.12
CA HIS A 56 11.67 58.03 -24.76
C HIS A 56 10.38 57.21 -24.65
N ASP A 57 9.26 57.72 -25.16
CA ASP A 57 7.96 57.02 -25.18
C ASP A 57 8.06 55.68 -25.95
N SER A 58 8.81 55.66 -27.07
CA SER A 58 9.06 54.43 -27.82
C SER A 58 9.93 53.44 -27.04
N HIS A 59 10.91 53.92 -26.28
CA HIS A 59 11.76 53.07 -25.45
C HIS A 59 10.96 52.46 -24.29
N GLU A 60 10.14 53.26 -23.62
CA GLU A 60 9.23 52.78 -22.57
C GLU A 60 8.24 51.74 -23.11
N MET A 61 7.66 51.97 -24.29
CA MET A 61 6.78 51.00 -24.94
C MET A 61 7.50 49.68 -25.28
N LEU A 62 8.73 49.74 -25.81
CA LEU A 62 9.50 48.54 -26.10
C LEU A 62 9.90 47.79 -24.82
N GLN A 63 10.23 48.51 -23.75
CA GLN A 63 10.55 47.91 -22.45
C GLN A 63 9.32 47.21 -21.86
N ALA A 64 8.13 47.81 -21.97
CA ALA A 64 6.87 47.19 -21.56
C ALA A 64 6.60 45.90 -22.36
N ILE A 65 6.78 45.91 -23.68
CA ILE A 65 6.61 44.72 -24.52
C ILE A 65 7.60 43.61 -24.13
N VAL A 66 8.87 43.95 -23.87
CA VAL A 66 9.87 42.96 -23.43
C VAL A 66 9.49 42.37 -22.08
N GLN A 67 8.98 43.18 -21.15
CA GLN A 67 8.52 42.71 -19.85
C GLN A 67 7.30 41.79 -19.97
N GLU A 68 6.32 42.14 -20.82
CA GLU A 68 5.16 41.29 -21.10
C GLU A 68 5.57 39.95 -21.72
N LEU A 69 6.49 39.97 -22.69
CA LEU A 69 7.03 38.75 -23.29
C LEU A 69 7.76 37.87 -22.26
N ALA A 70 8.52 38.47 -21.34
CA ALA A 70 9.17 37.73 -20.27
C ALA A 70 8.14 37.07 -19.34
N THR A 71 7.09 37.79 -18.95
CA THR A 71 6.01 37.22 -18.13
C THR A 71 5.27 36.09 -18.84
N ALA A 72 5.01 36.23 -20.15
CA ALA A 72 4.36 35.20 -20.94
C ALA A 72 5.24 33.95 -21.10
N GLN A 73 6.57 34.12 -21.19
CA GLN A 73 7.52 32.99 -21.21
C GLN A 73 7.54 32.24 -19.88
N ASP A 74 7.52 32.95 -18.75
CA ASP A 74 7.47 32.33 -17.42
C ASP A 74 6.15 31.58 -17.18
N GLU A 75 5.02 32.14 -17.63
CA GLU A 75 3.70 31.47 -17.56
C GLU A 75 3.67 30.21 -18.42
N LEU A 76 4.19 30.27 -19.65
CA LEU A 76 4.29 29.10 -20.52
C LEU A 76 5.20 28.01 -19.93
N ALA A 77 6.32 28.39 -19.31
CA ALA A 77 7.21 27.45 -18.63
C ALA A 77 6.50 26.72 -17.49
N LYS A 78 5.72 27.44 -16.67
CA LYS A 78 4.91 26.85 -15.60
C LYS A 78 3.82 25.92 -16.13
N GLU A 79 3.18 26.26 -17.24
CA GLU A 79 2.17 25.38 -17.85
C GLU A 79 2.80 24.09 -18.38
N VAL A 80 3.99 24.16 -18.99
CA VAL A 80 4.73 22.98 -19.44
C VAL A 80 5.11 22.07 -18.27
N GLU A 81 5.60 22.63 -17.17
CA GLU A 81 5.91 21.87 -15.95
C GLU A 81 4.67 21.18 -15.38
N GLN A 82 3.53 21.88 -15.28
CA GLN A 82 2.27 21.29 -14.82
C GLN A 82 1.79 20.15 -15.73
N ARG A 83 1.93 20.29 -17.05
CA ARG A 83 1.58 19.21 -18.00
C ARG A 83 2.49 17.99 -17.82
N GLN A 84 3.79 18.18 -17.58
CA GLN A 84 4.72 17.10 -17.29
C GLN A 84 4.36 16.38 -15.98
N GLU A 85 4.00 17.10 -14.92
CA GLU A 85 3.54 16.49 -13.67
C GLU A 85 2.27 15.65 -13.85
N ILE A 86 1.31 16.13 -14.67
CA ILE A 86 0.09 15.39 -14.99
C ILE A 86 0.43 14.11 -15.76
N GLU A 87 1.29 14.20 -16.78
CA GLU A 87 1.73 13.04 -17.56
C GLU A 87 2.47 12.00 -16.70
N GLU A 88 3.32 12.44 -15.77
CA GLU A 88 3.97 11.55 -14.82
C GLU A 88 2.98 10.85 -13.89
N LYS A 89 1.98 11.59 -13.37
CA LYS A 89 0.92 11.02 -12.53
C LYS A 89 0.12 9.99 -13.31
N ASP A 90 -0.22 10.25 -14.57
CA ASP A 90 -0.93 9.32 -15.43
C ASP A 90 -0.09 8.06 -15.72
N LEU A 91 1.21 8.20 -15.95
CA LEU A 91 2.11 7.06 -16.12
C LEU A 91 2.21 6.21 -14.85
N ARG A 92 2.28 6.83 -13.67
CA ARG A 92 2.26 6.12 -12.38
C ARG A 92 0.94 5.38 -12.19
N ASN A 93 -0.19 6.02 -12.50
CA ASN A 93 -1.52 5.40 -12.44
C ASN A 93 -1.64 4.21 -13.40
N GLN A 94 -1.11 4.33 -14.61
CA GLN A 94 -1.11 3.23 -15.60
C GLN A 94 -0.26 2.04 -15.12
N LYS A 95 0.92 2.29 -14.53
CA LYS A 95 1.76 1.24 -13.93
C LYS A 95 1.04 0.52 -12.78
N ASN A 96 0.39 1.28 -11.90
CA ASN A 96 -0.39 0.73 -10.80
C ASN A 96 -1.57 -0.11 -11.29
N LEU A 97 -2.30 0.36 -12.30
CA LEU A 97 -3.39 -0.39 -12.93
C LEU A 97 -2.89 -1.70 -13.56
N ARG A 98 -1.75 -1.67 -14.26
CA ARG A 98 -1.15 -2.87 -14.84
C ARG A 98 -0.74 -3.88 -13.76
N ALA A 99 -0.15 -3.41 -12.65
CA ALA A 99 0.20 -4.26 -11.52
C ALA A 99 -1.05 -4.89 -10.86
N ALA A 100 -2.12 -4.10 -10.70
CA ALA A 100 -3.41 -4.58 -10.18
C ALA A 100 -4.03 -5.66 -11.09
N LEU A 101 -4.00 -5.47 -12.42
CA LEU A 101 -4.48 -6.47 -13.37
C LEU A 101 -3.67 -7.77 -13.32
N THR A 102 -2.35 -7.70 -13.14
CA THR A 102 -1.51 -8.90 -12.96
C THR A 102 -1.87 -9.65 -11.68
N ARG A 103 -2.09 -8.93 -10.56
CA ARG A 103 -2.53 -9.55 -9.29
C ARG A 103 -3.91 -10.19 -9.43
N ALA A 104 -4.85 -9.51 -10.08
CA ALA A 104 -6.19 -10.05 -10.33
C ALA A 104 -6.13 -11.35 -11.15
N LYS A 105 -5.31 -11.41 -12.20
CA LYS A 105 -5.10 -12.64 -12.99
C LYS A 105 -4.53 -13.78 -12.15
N LYS A 106 -3.57 -13.49 -11.26
CA LYS A 106 -2.99 -14.49 -10.36
C LYS A 106 -4.05 -15.04 -9.40
N LEU A 107 -4.85 -14.17 -8.77
CA LEU A 107 -5.95 -14.58 -7.90
C LEU A 107 -6.99 -15.43 -8.63
N THR A 108 -7.35 -15.09 -9.88
CA THR A 108 -8.26 -15.92 -10.68
C THR A 108 -7.68 -17.31 -10.96
N GLN A 109 -6.37 -17.40 -11.20
CA GLN A 109 -5.69 -18.68 -11.40
C GLN A 109 -5.66 -19.52 -10.11
N GLU A 110 -5.37 -18.90 -8.96
CA GLU A 110 -5.39 -19.56 -7.65
C GLU A 110 -6.80 -20.06 -7.30
N GLN A 111 -7.84 -19.26 -7.57
CA GLN A 111 -9.24 -19.68 -7.41
C GLN A 111 -9.58 -20.89 -8.27
N LYS A 112 -9.12 -20.92 -9.53
CA LYS A 112 -9.33 -22.07 -10.42
C LYS A 112 -8.63 -23.33 -9.87
N GLN A 113 -7.39 -23.21 -9.40
CA GLN A 113 -6.66 -24.33 -8.78
C GLN A 113 -7.36 -24.84 -7.52
N TYR A 114 -7.91 -23.95 -6.70
CA TYR A 114 -8.67 -24.33 -5.52
C TYR A 114 -9.95 -25.08 -5.90
N GLN A 115 -10.68 -24.62 -6.92
CA GLN A 115 -11.86 -25.33 -7.44
C GLN A 115 -11.50 -26.73 -7.96
N GLU A 116 -10.42 -26.85 -8.73
CA GLU A 116 -9.92 -28.15 -9.22
C GLU A 116 -9.59 -29.12 -8.06
N ARG A 117 -8.93 -28.63 -7.00
CA ARG A 117 -8.66 -29.43 -5.78
C ARG A 117 -9.93 -29.84 -5.04
N LEU A 118 -10.93 -28.96 -5.00
CA LEU A 118 -12.21 -29.24 -4.36
C LEU A 118 -13.01 -30.29 -5.15
N GLU A 119 -12.94 -30.24 -6.48
CA GLU A 119 -13.51 -31.29 -7.33
C GLU A 119 -12.80 -32.64 -7.16
N THR A 120 -11.47 -32.68 -7.06
CA THR A 120 -10.74 -33.93 -6.84
C THR A 120 -11.06 -34.55 -5.49
N THR A 121 -11.08 -33.75 -4.41
CA THR A 121 -11.43 -34.24 -3.07
C THR A 121 -12.88 -34.72 -2.98
N ASN A 122 -13.83 -34.07 -3.68
CA ASN A 122 -15.20 -34.56 -3.77
C ASN A 122 -15.28 -35.90 -4.52
N ARG A 123 -14.53 -36.09 -5.61
CA ARG A 123 -14.47 -37.39 -6.32
C ARG A 123 -13.90 -38.49 -5.43
N GLU A 124 -12.84 -38.20 -4.67
CA GLU A 124 -12.26 -39.14 -3.71
C GLU A 124 -13.24 -39.50 -2.60
N LEU A 125 -14.02 -38.53 -2.10
CA LEU A 125 -15.06 -38.76 -1.10
C LEU A 125 -16.19 -39.65 -1.65
N ASP A 126 -16.64 -39.41 -2.88
CA ASP A 126 -17.68 -40.21 -3.51
C ASP A 126 -17.20 -41.64 -3.80
N GLN A 127 -15.93 -41.81 -4.19
CA GLN A 127 -15.31 -43.12 -4.33
C GLN A 127 -15.24 -43.84 -2.99
N ALA A 128 -14.78 -43.18 -1.92
CA ALA A 128 -14.72 -43.75 -0.59
C ALA A 128 -16.10 -44.16 -0.04
N LYS A 129 -17.16 -43.39 -0.34
CA LYS A 129 -18.54 -43.75 -0.01
C LYS A 129 -18.99 -45.01 -0.76
N SER A 130 -18.71 -45.09 -2.06
CA SER A 130 -19.01 -46.29 -2.87
C SER A 130 -18.27 -47.53 -2.33
N ASP A 131 -16.99 -47.38 -1.96
CA ASP A 131 -16.20 -48.47 -1.41
C ASP A 131 -16.73 -48.91 -0.03
N ALA A 132 -17.16 -47.96 0.81
CA ALA A 132 -17.81 -48.27 2.09
C ALA A 132 -19.15 -49.01 1.91
N GLU A 133 -19.96 -48.64 0.91
CA GLU A 133 -21.20 -49.36 0.59
C GLU A 133 -20.92 -50.78 0.09
N ASN A 134 -19.92 -50.96 -0.78
CA ASN A 134 -19.51 -52.28 -1.26
C ASN A 134 -18.99 -53.16 -0.12
N PHE A 135 -18.22 -52.58 0.80
CA PHE A 135 -17.75 -53.26 2.01
C PHE A 135 -18.93 -53.72 2.88
N ALA A 136 -19.88 -52.83 3.18
CA ALA A 136 -21.07 -53.17 3.97
C ALA A 136 -21.92 -54.28 3.32
N ARG A 137 -22.04 -54.29 1.98
CA ARG A 137 -22.71 -55.39 1.27
C ARG A 137 -21.95 -56.71 1.40
N SER A 138 -20.63 -56.67 1.28
CA SER A 138 -19.80 -57.87 1.44
C SER A 138 -19.89 -58.44 2.86
N GLU A 139 -19.92 -57.56 3.87
CA GLU A 139 -20.10 -57.93 5.28
C GLU A 139 -21.47 -58.56 5.54
N ALA A 140 -22.53 -58.05 4.90
CA ALA A 140 -23.86 -58.65 5.00
C ALA A 140 -23.91 -60.08 4.42
N ILE A 141 -23.27 -60.29 3.26
CA ILE A 141 -23.19 -61.62 2.62
C ILE A 141 -22.40 -62.60 3.50
N THR A 142 -21.26 -62.18 4.07
CA THR A 142 -20.46 -63.07 4.95
C THR A 142 -21.20 -63.41 6.24
N LYS A 143 -21.95 -62.47 6.82
CA LYS A 143 -22.83 -62.74 7.97
C LYS A 143 -23.92 -63.76 7.63
N GLU A 144 -24.57 -63.64 6.47
CA GLU A 144 -25.57 -64.59 6.02
C GLU A 144 -24.98 -65.99 5.79
N GLN A 145 -23.79 -66.08 5.20
CA GLN A 145 -23.05 -67.35 5.05
C GLN A 145 -22.68 -67.99 6.39
N LEU A 146 -22.25 -67.19 7.37
CA LEU A 146 -21.96 -67.67 8.72
C LEU A 146 -23.20 -68.23 9.41
N ILE A 147 -24.35 -67.56 9.28
CA ILE A 147 -25.63 -68.06 9.83
C ILE A 147 -25.98 -69.41 9.20
N MET A 148 -25.91 -69.55 7.88
CA MET A 148 -26.18 -70.83 7.20
C MET A 148 -25.22 -71.95 7.63
N LEU A 149 -23.93 -71.66 7.81
CA LEU A 149 -22.96 -72.64 8.29
C LEU A 149 -23.24 -73.05 9.74
N GLN A 150 -23.64 -72.09 10.60
CA GLN A 150 -24.00 -72.35 11.99
C GLN A 150 -25.22 -73.27 12.09
N GLU A 151 -26.26 -73.03 11.28
CA GLU A 151 -27.45 -73.88 11.20
C GLU A 151 -27.10 -75.30 10.75
N LYS A 152 -26.29 -75.43 9.69
CA LYS A 152 -25.82 -76.74 9.21
C LYS A 152 -24.99 -77.49 10.25
N LEU A 153 -24.18 -76.78 11.02
CA LEU A 153 -23.38 -77.37 12.11
C LEU A 153 -24.28 -77.90 13.23
N ASN A 154 -25.32 -77.14 13.61
CA ASN A 154 -26.31 -77.59 14.59
C ASN A 154 -27.11 -78.82 14.09
N GLU A 155 -27.45 -78.88 12.81
CA GLU A 155 -28.09 -80.06 12.21
C GLU A 155 -27.19 -81.30 12.28
N LEU A 156 -25.91 -81.17 11.90
CA LEU A 156 -24.94 -82.27 11.92
C LEU A 156 -24.66 -82.78 13.33
N GLU A 157 -24.63 -81.91 14.36
CA GLU A 157 -24.45 -82.32 15.75
C GLU A 157 -25.62 -83.16 16.30
N SER A 158 -26.79 -83.10 15.65
CA SER A 158 -27.97 -83.89 16.04
C SER A 158 -28.05 -85.28 15.37
N ALA A 159 -27.19 -85.56 14.38
CA ALA A 159 -27.22 -86.80 13.59
C ALA A 159 -26.45 -87.97 14.27
N PRO A 160 -26.88 -89.23 14.06
CA PRO A 160 -26.18 -90.40 14.59
C PRO A 160 -24.77 -90.56 13.98
N PRO A 161 -23.81 -91.15 14.72
CA PRO A 161 -22.40 -91.14 14.34
C PRO A 161 -22.13 -92.00 13.10
N ASP A 162 -21.97 -91.34 11.95
CA ASP A 162 -21.45 -91.90 10.69
C ASP A 162 -20.06 -91.28 10.44
N PRO A 163 -19.01 -92.07 10.16
CA PRO A 163 -17.66 -91.55 9.91
C PRO A 163 -17.57 -90.52 8.77
N LYS A 164 -18.50 -90.52 7.81
CA LYS A 164 -18.57 -89.45 6.79
C LYS A 164 -19.02 -88.11 7.36
N VAL A 165 -19.97 -88.14 8.30
CA VAL A 165 -20.48 -86.95 8.99
C VAL A 165 -19.39 -86.32 9.85
N GLU A 166 -18.55 -87.15 10.46
CA GLU A 166 -17.43 -86.67 11.29
C GLU A 166 -16.36 -85.92 10.48
N GLN A 167 -16.07 -86.39 9.25
CA GLN A 167 -15.16 -85.70 8.34
C GLN A 167 -15.76 -84.38 7.82
N GLU A 168 -17.06 -84.33 7.53
CA GLU A 168 -17.76 -83.10 7.15
C GLU A 168 -17.79 -82.09 8.31
N LEU A 169 -17.99 -82.56 9.55
CA LEU A 169 -17.96 -81.74 10.76
C LEU A 169 -16.58 -81.10 10.97
N GLU A 170 -15.50 -81.85 10.75
CA GLU A 170 -14.14 -81.34 10.91
C GLU A 170 -13.78 -80.31 9.82
N ASN A 171 -14.25 -80.53 8.58
CA ASN A 171 -14.13 -79.53 7.51
C ASN A 171 -14.92 -78.25 7.84
N ALA A 172 -16.16 -78.37 8.31
CA ALA A 172 -16.98 -77.23 8.72
C ALA A 172 -16.35 -76.45 9.88
N ARG A 173 -15.74 -77.15 10.86
CA ARG A 173 -14.97 -76.51 11.95
C ARG A 173 -13.75 -75.75 11.44
N ARG A 174 -13.01 -76.30 10.47
CA ARG A 174 -11.88 -75.60 9.83
C ARG A 174 -12.34 -74.35 9.09
N GLU A 175 -13.42 -74.44 8.34
CA GLU A 175 -13.99 -73.29 7.63
C GLU A 175 -14.45 -72.20 8.62
N ALA A 176 -15.18 -72.57 9.67
CA ALA A 176 -15.59 -71.65 10.73
C ALA A 176 -14.39 -70.98 11.41
N GLN A 177 -13.31 -71.72 11.67
CA GLN A 177 -12.08 -71.16 12.24
C GLN A 177 -11.37 -70.18 11.30
N ASN A 178 -11.36 -70.47 9.99
CA ASN A 178 -10.82 -69.56 8.98
C ASN A 178 -11.64 -68.26 8.88
N TYR A 179 -12.98 -68.36 8.93
CA TYR A 179 -13.86 -67.19 8.96
C TYR A 179 -13.66 -66.35 10.22
N ALA A 180 -13.59 -66.96 11.40
CA ALA A 180 -13.33 -66.23 12.65
C ALA A 180 -11.99 -65.49 12.61
N ARG A 181 -10.96 -66.07 11.98
CA ARG A 181 -9.67 -65.41 11.77
C ARG A 181 -9.76 -64.23 10.81
N ALA A 182 -10.53 -64.35 9.72
CA ALA A 182 -10.76 -63.26 8.77
C ALA A 182 -11.54 -62.10 9.41
N GLU A 183 -12.56 -62.41 10.22
CA GLU A 183 -13.32 -61.41 10.98
C GLU A 183 -12.44 -60.64 11.98
N ALA A 184 -11.56 -61.34 12.71
CA ALA A 184 -10.62 -60.69 13.63
C ALA A 184 -9.70 -59.69 12.93
N ILE A 185 -9.18 -60.03 11.74
CA ILE A 185 -8.34 -59.13 10.93
C ILE A 185 -9.14 -57.90 10.48
N ALA A 186 -10.40 -58.09 10.05
CA ALA A 186 -11.27 -56.99 9.64
C ALA A 186 -11.59 -56.04 10.81
N GLN A 187 -11.89 -56.58 12.00
CA GLN A 187 -12.13 -55.79 13.21
C GLN A 187 -10.88 -55.00 13.63
N GLU A 188 -9.69 -55.58 13.49
CA GLU A 188 -8.43 -54.86 13.75
C GLU A 188 -8.24 -53.67 12.79
N GLN A 189 -8.51 -53.85 11.49
CA GLN A 189 -8.44 -52.75 10.52
C GLN A 189 -9.43 -51.62 10.83
N VAL A 190 -10.67 -51.97 11.19
CA VAL A 190 -11.67 -50.98 11.61
C VAL A 190 -11.22 -50.23 12.87
N ALA A 191 -10.64 -50.94 13.84
CA ALA A 191 -10.10 -50.32 15.05
C ALA A 191 -8.94 -49.36 14.75
N GLN A 192 -8.03 -49.74 13.83
CA GLN A 192 -6.92 -48.89 13.38
C GLN A 192 -7.44 -47.61 12.69
N LEU A 193 -8.41 -47.73 11.78
CA LEU A 193 -9.02 -46.58 11.12
C LEU A 193 -9.73 -45.66 12.11
N LYS A 194 -10.46 -46.22 13.08
CA LYS A 194 -11.14 -45.44 14.12
C LYS A 194 -10.15 -44.72 15.03
N ALA A 195 -9.00 -45.31 15.33
CA ALA A 195 -7.92 -44.66 16.07
C ALA A 195 -7.31 -43.49 15.28
N GLN A 196 -7.10 -43.66 13.96
CA GLN A 196 -6.62 -42.56 13.09
C GLN A 196 -7.63 -41.41 13.03
N LEU A 197 -8.93 -41.72 12.92
CA LEU A 197 -10.01 -40.73 12.96
C LEU A 197 -10.04 -39.99 14.30
N SER A 198 -9.97 -40.71 15.42
CA SER A 198 -9.87 -40.11 16.75
C SER A 198 -8.62 -39.24 16.90
N THR A 199 -7.50 -39.62 16.27
CA THR A 199 -6.27 -38.81 16.29
C THR A 199 -6.48 -37.48 15.55
N LEU A 200 -7.14 -37.53 14.39
CA LEU A 200 -7.50 -36.34 13.61
C LEU A 200 -8.54 -35.47 14.31
N GLU A 201 -9.52 -36.05 14.99
CA GLU A 201 -10.51 -35.31 15.80
C GLU A 201 -9.88 -34.73 17.08
N SER A 202 -8.84 -35.38 17.61
CA SER A 202 -8.09 -34.90 18.78
C SER A 202 -6.97 -33.92 18.44
N LEU A 203 -6.75 -33.62 17.15
CA LEU A 203 -6.00 -32.42 16.80
C LEU A 203 -6.68 -31.28 17.55
N PRO A 204 -5.94 -30.51 18.35
CA PRO A 204 -6.54 -29.43 19.11
C PRO A 204 -7.27 -28.55 18.11
N LEU A 205 -8.59 -28.65 18.10
CA LEU A 205 -9.44 -27.54 17.75
C LEU A 205 -8.92 -26.44 18.66
N LEU A 206 -8.03 -25.60 18.11
CA LEU A 206 -7.59 -24.39 18.76
C LEU A 206 -8.88 -23.76 19.25
N GLU A 207 -9.12 -23.82 20.56
CA GLU A 207 -10.25 -23.14 21.14
C GLU A 207 -9.94 -21.67 20.91
N VAL A 208 -10.40 -21.15 19.77
CA VAL A 208 -10.36 -19.75 19.39
C VAL A 208 -11.33 -19.05 20.34
N GLY A 209 -10.94 -18.92 21.60
CA GLY A 209 -11.89 -18.75 22.70
C GLY A 209 -11.38 -17.84 23.80
N GLY A 210 -10.33 -17.06 23.56
CA GLY A 210 -10.08 -15.89 24.39
C GLY A 210 -11.23 -14.89 24.26
N PRO A 211 -11.51 -14.05 25.28
CA PRO A 211 -12.57 -13.06 25.20
C PRO A 211 -12.39 -12.14 23.98
N PRO A 212 -13.48 -11.61 23.41
CA PRO A 212 -13.39 -10.71 22.28
C PRO A 212 -12.55 -9.48 22.64
N ILE A 213 -11.70 -9.07 21.71
CA ILE A 213 -10.82 -7.92 21.87
C ILE A 213 -11.59 -6.69 21.37
N VAL A 214 -11.77 -5.72 22.25
CA VAL A 214 -12.50 -4.49 21.97
C VAL A 214 -11.56 -3.29 22.15
N SER A 215 -11.67 -2.32 21.26
CA SER A 215 -10.89 -1.08 21.36
C SER A 215 -11.22 -0.36 22.67
N SER A 216 -10.18 0.05 23.41
CA SER A 216 -10.32 0.92 24.57
C SER A 216 -10.74 2.36 24.22
N LEU A 217 -10.63 2.74 22.94
CA LEU A 217 -11.00 4.07 22.46
C LEU A 217 -12.49 4.16 22.10
N PRO A 218 -13.13 5.33 22.28
CA PRO A 218 -14.55 5.49 21.99
C PRO A 218 -14.84 5.39 20.47
N LEU A 219 -15.41 4.26 20.04
CA LEU A 219 -15.83 3.99 18.66
C LEU A 219 -17.08 4.76 18.19
N ASN A 220 -17.67 5.56 19.09
CA ASN A 220 -18.83 6.40 18.77
C ASN A 220 -18.45 7.59 17.86
N HIS A 221 -17.15 7.90 17.73
CA HIS A 221 -16.70 8.96 16.85
C HIS A 221 -16.55 8.46 15.39
N PRO A 222 -17.21 9.10 14.39
CA PRO A 222 -17.23 8.60 13.01
C PRO A 222 -15.83 8.50 12.38
N VAL A 223 -14.93 9.42 12.74
CA VAL A 223 -13.53 9.36 12.27
C VAL A 223 -12.77 8.17 12.86
N MET A 224 -13.02 7.81 14.12
CA MET A 224 -12.37 6.65 14.74
C MET A 224 -12.89 5.35 14.12
N ARG A 225 -14.19 5.27 13.86
CA ARG A 225 -14.81 4.14 13.16
C ARG A 225 -14.20 3.94 11.76
N ALA A 226 -14.05 5.02 10.99
CA ALA A 226 -13.40 4.96 9.68
C ALA A 226 -11.93 4.50 9.78
N LYS A 227 -11.18 5.01 10.76
CA LYS A 227 -9.80 4.59 11.06
C LYS A 227 -9.72 3.11 11.41
N MET A 228 -10.57 2.62 12.31
CA MET A 228 -10.62 1.20 12.70
C MET A 228 -10.95 0.30 11.50
N LYS A 229 -11.91 0.70 10.66
CA LYS A 229 -12.23 -0.04 9.42
C LYS A 229 -11.04 -0.15 8.48
N HIS A 230 -10.29 0.94 8.28
CA HIS A 230 -9.07 0.93 7.48
C HIS A 230 -7.96 0.09 8.11
N PHE A 231 -7.81 0.15 9.43
CA PHE A 231 -6.87 -0.68 10.18
C PHE A 231 -7.18 -2.18 9.98
N MET A 232 -8.42 -2.62 10.22
CA MET A 232 -8.84 -4.02 10.05
C MET A 232 -8.60 -4.55 8.63
N ALA A 233 -8.88 -3.73 7.62
CA ALA A 233 -8.63 -4.11 6.22
C ALA A 233 -7.13 -4.31 5.91
N ARG A 234 -6.25 -3.54 6.58
CA ARG A 234 -4.79 -3.64 6.41
C ARG A 234 -4.15 -4.67 7.33
N LEU A 235 -4.75 -4.96 8.48
CA LEU A 235 -4.21 -5.85 9.51
C LEU A 235 -3.90 -7.24 8.93
N PHE A 236 -4.87 -7.90 8.30
CA PHE A 236 -4.67 -9.22 7.71
C PHE A 236 -3.62 -9.23 6.60
N GLN A 237 -3.55 -8.16 5.79
CA GLN A 237 -2.52 -8.02 4.74
C GLN A 237 -1.12 -7.93 5.34
N HIS A 238 -0.96 -7.20 6.46
CA HIS A 238 0.33 -7.07 7.13
C HIS A 238 0.71 -8.37 7.86
N LEU A 239 -0.24 -9.11 8.45
CA LEU A 239 0.03 -10.41 9.05
C LEU A 239 0.44 -11.46 8.01
N GLU A 240 -0.17 -11.46 6.82
CA GLU A 240 0.27 -12.29 5.69
C GLU A 240 1.66 -11.86 5.19
N LEU A 241 1.95 -10.55 5.17
CA LEU A 241 3.27 -10.03 4.85
C LEU A 241 4.32 -10.48 5.89
N MET A 242 4.00 -10.51 7.19
CA MET A 242 4.91 -11.02 8.22
C MET A 242 5.31 -12.48 7.94
N GLU A 243 4.33 -13.34 7.70
CA GLU A 243 4.57 -14.76 7.40
C GLU A 243 5.38 -14.94 6.11
N THR A 244 5.04 -14.18 5.07
CA THR A 244 5.76 -14.23 3.78
C THR A 244 7.19 -13.74 3.92
N SER A 245 7.41 -12.64 4.65
CA SER A 245 8.74 -12.09 4.91
C SER A 245 9.58 -13.04 5.75
N PHE A 246 8.99 -13.71 6.74
CA PHE A 246 9.68 -14.75 7.51
C PHE A 246 10.10 -15.94 6.63
N ASN A 247 9.17 -16.47 5.83
CA ASN A 247 9.44 -17.60 4.93
C ASN A 247 10.46 -17.29 3.83
N GLN A 248 10.65 -16.00 3.49
CA GLN A 248 11.64 -15.53 2.53
C GLN A 248 12.92 -15.01 3.18
N GLU A 249 13.08 -15.18 4.50
CA GLU A 249 14.22 -14.68 5.27
C GLU A 249 14.44 -13.16 5.15
N LYS A 250 13.37 -12.41 4.85
CA LYS A 250 13.37 -10.94 4.75
C LYS A 250 13.08 -10.30 6.09
N TYR A 251 14.01 -10.45 7.03
CA TYR A 251 13.83 -10.01 8.42
C TYR A 251 13.65 -8.50 8.58
N LEU A 252 14.24 -7.69 7.69
CA LEU A 252 14.06 -6.24 7.73
C LEU A 252 12.60 -5.84 7.46
N ASP A 253 11.96 -6.49 6.49
CA ASP A 253 10.55 -6.28 6.19
C ASP A 253 9.68 -6.68 7.39
N LEU A 254 10.05 -7.76 8.09
CA LEU A 254 9.36 -8.19 9.30
C LEU A 254 9.43 -7.14 10.43
N VAL A 255 10.59 -6.48 10.61
CA VAL A 255 10.74 -5.36 11.57
C VAL A 255 9.86 -4.16 11.17
N VAL A 256 9.81 -3.83 9.88
CA VAL A 256 8.95 -2.74 9.38
C VAL A 256 7.48 -3.02 9.70
N VAL A 257 7.02 -4.27 9.51
CA VAL A 257 5.65 -4.65 9.83
C VAL A 257 5.39 -4.63 11.34
N CYS A 258 6.34 -5.06 12.19
CA CYS A 258 6.20 -4.97 13.64
C CYS A 258 6.03 -3.51 14.12
N ASN A 259 6.85 -2.59 13.58
CA ASN A 259 6.75 -1.16 13.91
C ASN A 259 5.42 -0.56 13.47
N TRP A 260 4.93 -0.94 12.28
CA TRP A 260 3.61 -0.55 11.80
C TRP A 260 2.52 -1.05 12.75
N LEU A 261 2.56 -2.34 13.10
CA LEU A 261 1.55 -2.98 13.93
C LEU A 261 1.47 -2.31 15.31
N LYS A 262 2.61 -2.05 15.97
CA LYS A 262 2.66 -1.31 17.25
C LYS A 262 2.05 0.08 17.17
N SER A 263 2.41 0.84 16.14
CA SER A 263 1.97 2.24 15.99
C SER A 263 0.47 2.30 15.76
N GLU A 264 -0.05 1.44 14.88
CA GLU A 264 -1.47 1.40 14.56
C GLU A 264 -2.30 0.85 15.73
N THR A 265 -1.91 -0.27 16.33
CA THR A 265 -2.68 -0.88 17.44
C THR A 265 -2.73 0.05 18.65
N GLN A 266 -1.64 0.76 18.95
CA GLN A 266 -1.64 1.81 19.98
C GLN A 266 -2.60 2.94 19.63
N SER A 267 -2.62 3.41 18.38
CA SER A 267 -3.52 4.47 17.93
C SER A 267 -5.01 4.06 17.94
N MET A 268 -5.27 2.75 17.88
CA MET A 268 -6.61 2.14 17.93
C MET A 268 -6.97 1.65 19.34
N GLY A 269 -6.07 1.74 20.33
CA GLY A 269 -6.29 1.29 21.70
C GLY A 269 -6.50 -0.22 21.84
N ILE A 270 -5.79 -1.03 21.03
CA ILE A 270 -5.81 -2.49 21.06
C ILE A 270 -4.46 -2.98 21.62
N GLU A 271 -4.35 -3.03 22.95
CA GLU A 271 -3.07 -3.26 23.63
C GLU A 271 -2.59 -4.72 23.56
N GLU A 272 -3.50 -5.66 23.31
CA GLU A 272 -3.23 -7.10 23.24
C GLU A 272 -2.21 -7.47 22.14
N PHE A 273 -2.04 -6.61 21.13
CA PHE A 273 -1.04 -6.81 20.08
C PHE A 273 0.37 -6.37 20.49
N MET A 274 0.52 -5.52 21.52
CA MET A 274 1.79 -4.87 21.83
C MET A 274 2.86 -5.86 22.32
N GLU A 275 2.48 -6.75 23.23
CA GLU A 275 3.37 -7.77 23.80
C GLU A 275 3.86 -8.77 22.73
N PRO A 276 3.00 -9.50 21.99
CA PRO A 276 3.47 -10.45 20.98
C PRO A 276 4.25 -9.78 19.84
N THR A 277 3.89 -8.55 19.46
CA THR A 277 4.67 -7.81 18.45
C THR A 277 6.06 -7.43 18.97
N HIS A 278 6.16 -7.05 20.25
CA HIS A 278 7.46 -6.77 20.87
C HIS A 278 8.32 -8.03 21.02
N GLU A 279 7.71 -9.17 21.34
CA GLU A 279 8.41 -10.45 21.40
C GLU A 279 8.97 -10.86 20.04
N VAL A 280 8.23 -10.68 18.94
CA VAL A 280 8.76 -10.91 17.58
C VAL A 280 10.00 -10.06 17.31
N GLU A 281 9.97 -8.77 17.63
CA GLU A 281 11.15 -7.90 17.49
C GLU A 281 12.33 -8.36 18.38
N LEU A 282 12.07 -8.83 19.59
CA LEU A 282 13.10 -9.32 20.49
C LEU A 282 13.72 -10.62 19.97
N LEU A 283 12.91 -11.55 19.48
CA LEU A 283 13.35 -12.79 18.82
C LEU A 283 14.21 -12.48 17.59
N LEU A 284 13.82 -11.48 16.79
CA LEU A 284 14.62 -11.02 15.65
C LEU A 284 15.98 -10.46 16.08
N ARG A 285 16.04 -9.66 17.14
CA ARG A 285 17.30 -9.13 17.68
C ARG A 285 18.21 -10.22 18.25
N LYS A 286 17.62 -11.26 18.86
CA LYS A 286 18.34 -12.41 19.41
C LYS A 286 18.66 -13.48 18.37
N GLN A 287 18.15 -13.36 17.15
CA GLN A 287 18.27 -14.35 16.07
C GLN A 287 17.65 -15.72 16.42
N GLU A 288 16.61 -15.72 17.26
CA GLU A 288 15.87 -16.92 17.68
C GLU A 288 14.70 -17.21 16.72
N PHE A 289 15.01 -17.49 15.45
CA PHE A 289 14.02 -17.56 14.37
C PHE A 289 12.99 -18.71 14.52
N GLU A 290 13.35 -19.79 15.20
CA GLU A 290 12.47 -20.97 15.40
C GLU A 290 11.18 -20.64 16.15
N SER A 291 11.19 -19.61 17.01
CA SER A 291 10.03 -19.22 17.82
C SER A 291 9.11 -18.20 17.15
N ILE A 292 9.56 -17.56 16.06
CA ILE A 292 8.80 -16.50 15.38
C ILE A 292 7.48 -17.00 14.76
N PRO A 293 7.40 -18.17 14.08
CA PRO A 293 6.14 -18.66 13.52
C PRO A 293 5.02 -18.82 14.55
N SER A 294 5.36 -19.28 15.76
CA SER A 294 4.41 -19.42 16.86
C SER A 294 3.82 -18.06 17.26
N LYS A 295 4.65 -17.00 17.27
CA LYS A 295 4.21 -15.64 17.60
C LYS A 295 3.42 -14.97 16.48
N ILE A 296 3.75 -15.26 15.22
CA ILE A 296 2.92 -14.83 14.08
C ILE A 296 1.55 -15.50 14.13
N ALA A 297 1.48 -16.79 14.47
CA ALA A 297 0.22 -17.50 14.67
C ALA A 297 -0.62 -16.87 15.80
N GLU A 298 0.00 -16.57 16.94
CA GLU A 298 -0.65 -15.85 18.04
C GLU A 298 -1.23 -14.49 17.61
N LEU A 299 -0.46 -13.68 16.86
CA LEU A 299 -0.94 -12.40 16.31
C LEU A 299 -2.15 -12.57 15.35
N LYS A 300 -2.17 -13.65 14.55
CA LYS A 300 -3.32 -13.98 13.68
C LYS A 300 -4.55 -14.36 14.49
N GLU A 301 -4.38 -15.13 15.57
CA GLU A 301 -5.49 -15.46 16.46
C GLU A 301 -6.06 -14.22 17.15
N LEU A 302 -5.19 -13.32 17.63
CA LEU A 302 -5.62 -12.03 18.19
C LEU A 302 -6.41 -11.21 17.16
N ALA A 303 -5.99 -11.21 15.90
CA ALA A 303 -6.70 -10.49 14.83
C ALA A 303 -8.09 -11.05 14.56
N HIS A 304 -8.29 -12.36 14.66
CA HIS A 304 -9.61 -12.98 14.55
C HIS A 304 -10.53 -12.70 15.74
N ARG A 305 -9.97 -12.33 16.89
CA ARG A 305 -10.72 -11.99 18.11
C ARG A 305 -11.17 -10.53 18.18
N ILE A 306 -10.71 -9.66 17.29
CA ILE A 306 -11.12 -8.25 17.28
C ILE A 306 -12.59 -8.16 16.88
N GLU A 307 -13.43 -7.70 17.81
CA GLU A 307 -14.83 -7.39 17.52
C GLU A 307 -14.99 -5.93 17.12
N PHE A 308 -15.52 -5.71 15.92
CA PHE A 308 -15.83 -4.38 15.41
C PHE A 308 -17.28 -4.34 14.93
N ASP A 309 -18.16 -3.79 15.76
CA ASP A 309 -19.56 -3.58 15.39
C ASP A 309 -19.70 -2.34 14.50
N GLU A 310 -19.71 -2.55 13.18
CA GLU A 310 -19.94 -1.48 12.20
C GLU A 310 -21.30 -0.79 12.38
N ASN A 311 -22.29 -1.52 12.92
CA ASN A 311 -23.68 -1.11 13.03
C ASN A 311 -24.06 -0.59 14.41
N ALA A 312 -23.10 -0.53 15.35
CA ALA A 312 -23.34 0.01 16.68
C ALA A 312 -24.03 1.39 16.55
N PRO A 313 -25.26 1.55 17.09
CA PRO A 313 -25.98 2.80 16.98
C PRO A 313 -25.10 3.90 17.57
N LEU A 314 -24.99 5.02 16.84
CA LEU A 314 -24.30 6.20 17.34
C LEU A 314 -25.06 6.64 18.59
N SER A 315 -24.60 6.18 19.76
CA SER A 315 -25.15 6.64 21.02
C SER A 315 -25.00 8.15 21.03
N PRO A 316 -26.09 8.92 21.22
CA PRO A 316 -26.04 10.37 21.31
C PRO A 316 -24.95 10.70 22.31
N LEU A 317 -23.87 11.26 21.78
CA LEU A 317 -22.66 11.48 22.53
C LEU A 317 -22.98 12.55 23.57
N GLU A 318 -23.30 12.15 24.81
CA GLU A 318 -23.16 13.05 25.95
C GLU A 318 -21.66 13.28 26.10
N LEU A 319 -21.12 14.21 25.32
CA LEU A 319 -19.75 14.65 25.44
C LEU A 319 -19.60 15.29 26.82
N PRO A 320 -18.85 14.71 27.78
CA PRO A 320 -18.52 15.41 29.02
C PRO A 320 -17.55 16.59 28.76
N PHE A 321 -17.25 16.90 27.49
CA PHE A 321 -16.28 17.90 27.05
C PHE A 321 -16.89 19.11 26.33
N THR A 322 -18.21 19.29 26.33
CA THR A 322 -18.76 20.65 26.10
C THR A 322 -18.62 21.46 27.39
N LYS A 323 -17.37 21.76 27.78
CA LYS A 323 -17.13 22.91 28.65
C LYS A 323 -17.51 24.14 27.82
N ASP A 324 -18.62 24.78 28.17
CA ASP A 324 -19.01 26.11 27.69
C ASP A 324 -18.00 27.23 28.04
N SER A 325 -16.83 26.88 28.57
CA SER A 325 -15.71 27.78 28.80
C SER A 325 -14.94 28.04 27.51
N ARG A 326 -15.56 28.69 26.53
CA ARG A 326 -14.83 29.66 25.70
C ARG A 326 -14.66 30.92 26.53
N GLU A 327 -13.77 30.88 27.51
CA GLU A 327 -12.95 32.06 27.76
C GLU A 327 -12.14 32.29 26.48
N ALA A 328 -12.02 33.55 26.07
CA ALA A 328 -11.28 33.93 24.87
C ALA A 328 -9.92 33.22 24.86
N PRO A 329 -9.45 32.73 23.69
CA PRO A 329 -8.18 32.02 23.61
C PRO A 329 -7.12 32.85 24.31
N ASP A 330 -6.49 32.24 25.31
CA ASP A 330 -5.31 32.79 25.94
C ASP A 330 -4.30 33.07 24.82
N THR A 331 -4.06 34.36 24.59
CA THR A 331 -3.15 34.87 23.55
C THR A 331 -1.71 34.87 24.02
N THR A 332 -1.42 34.21 25.15
CA THR A 332 -0.06 33.88 25.54
C THR A 332 0.56 33.01 24.45
N GLU A 333 1.53 33.55 23.71
CA GLU A 333 2.32 32.83 22.71
C GLU A 333 2.88 31.55 23.35
N VAL A 334 2.30 30.42 22.99
CA VAL A 334 2.86 29.11 23.33
C VAL A 334 4.08 28.92 22.44
N PHE A 335 5.25 29.29 22.97
CA PHE A 335 6.53 28.91 22.40
C PHE A 335 6.67 27.39 22.48
N TYR A 336 6.37 26.71 21.38
CA TYR A 336 6.87 25.36 21.18
C TYR A 336 8.35 25.47 20.86
N ASP A 337 9.22 25.14 21.81
CA ASP A 337 10.59 24.75 21.49
C ASP A 337 10.51 23.47 20.66
N LEU A 338 10.32 23.64 19.34
CA LEU A 338 10.55 22.60 18.36
C LEU A 338 12.01 22.17 18.55
N PRO A 339 12.28 20.90 18.93
CA PRO A 339 13.64 20.43 19.01
C PRO A 339 14.29 20.67 17.65
N THR A 340 15.39 21.42 17.63
CA THR A 340 16.12 21.75 16.42
C THR A 340 16.35 20.48 15.60
N ASN A 341 16.08 20.58 14.30
CA ASN A 341 16.15 19.47 13.34
C ASN A 341 17.50 18.71 13.34
N GLU A 342 18.52 19.22 14.01
CA GLU A 342 19.82 18.57 14.21
C GLU A 342 19.71 17.20 14.88
N LYS A 343 18.89 17.04 15.93
CA LYS A 343 18.78 15.72 16.60
C LYS A 343 18.00 14.69 15.77
N LYS A 344 17.02 15.14 14.98
CA LYS A 344 16.31 14.26 14.03
C LYS A 344 17.19 13.94 12.82
N ALA A 345 18.03 14.87 12.39
CA ALA A 345 19.01 14.66 11.34
C ALA A 345 20.06 13.64 11.79
N GLU A 346 20.62 13.73 13.00
CA GLU A 346 21.55 12.72 13.54
C GLU A 346 20.92 11.33 13.63
N LEU A 347 19.65 11.23 14.03
CA LEU A 347 18.93 9.95 14.05
C LEU A 347 18.68 9.39 12.64
N LEU A 348 18.31 10.24 11.68
CA LEU A 348 18.14 9.82 10.29
C LEU A 348 19.48 9.45 9.64
N GLU A 349 20.54 10.20 9.93
CA GLU A 349 21.87 10.02 9.37
C GLU A 349 22.54 8.76 9.93
N ASN A 350 22.35 8.47 11.23
CA ASN A 350 22.75 7.19 11.82
C ASN A 350 21.96 6.03 11.21
N PHE A 351 20.64 6.17 11.02
CA PHE A 351 19.82 5.13 10.41
C PHE A 351 20.22 4.86 8.95
N ILE A 352 20.41 5.91 8.14
CA ILE A 352 20.86 5.81 6.75
C ILE A 352 22.27 5.23 6.67
N SER A 353 23.18 5.61 7.58
CA SER A 353 24.55 5.06 7.62
C SER A 353 24.55 3.58 7.99
N GLN A 354 23.70 3.16 8.93
CA GLN A 354 23.63 1.78 9.38
C GLN A 354 23.02 0.86 8.32
N VAL A 355 21.97 1.34 7.62
CA VAL A 355 21.38 0.64 6.48
C VAL A 355 22.34 0.63 5.28
N GLY A 356 23.04 1.74 5.02
CA GLY A 356 24.02 1.85 3.94
C GLY A 356 25.23 0.94 4.13
N PHE A 357 25.75 0.85 5.36
CA PHE A 357 26.85 -0.07 5.70
C PHE A 357 26.45 -1.53 5.47
N HIS A 358 25.27 -1.92 5.95
CA HIS A 358 24.77 -3.29 5.78
C HIS A 358 24.54 -3.67 4.31
N LEU A 359 24.02 -2.74 3.50
CA LEU A 359 23.87 -2.94 2.06
C LEU A 359 25.22 -3.10 1.33
N MET A 360 26.26 -2.36 1.74
CA MET A 360 27.60 -2.51 1.18
C MET A 360 28.24 -3.85 1.57
N GLU A 361 28.02 -4.31 2.79
CA GLU A 361 28.51 -5.61 3.29
C GLU A 361 27.84 -6.76 2.53
N MET A 362 26.51 -6.72 2.36
CA MET A 362 25.78 -7.69 1.52
C MET A 362 26.25 -7.69 0.06
N GLN A 363 26.60 -6.52 -0.48
CA GLN A 363 27.12 -6.41 -1.85
C GLN A 363 28.53 -7.01 -1.98
N ALA A 364 29.38 -6.87 -0.96
CA ALA A 364 30.70 -7.48 -0.90
C ALA A 364 30.61 -9.01 -0.84
N ASP A 365 29.78 -9.54 0.05
CA ASP A 365 29.52 -10.99 0.17
C ASP A 365 28.99 -11.58 -1.14
N TRP A 366 28.10 -10.85 -1.82
CA TRP A 366 27.57 -11.24 -3.12
C TRP A 366 28.63 -11.25 -4.23
N GLN A 367 29.66 -10.40 -4.15
CA GLN A 367 30.78 -10.44 -5.10
C GLN A 367 31.78 -11.55 -4.79
N GLU A 368 32.02 -11.87 -3.52
CA GLU A 368 32.89 -12.99 -3.14
C GLU A 368 32.30 -14.35 -3.53
N GLN A 369 30.98 -14.52 -3.50
CA GLN A 369 30.31 -15.74 -3.97
C GLN A 369 30.32 -15.94 -5.50
N LYS A 370 30.74 -14.92 -6.27
CA LYS A 370 30.83 -14.99 -7.74
C LYS A 370 32.21 -15.41 -8.26
N VAL A 371 33.20 -15.54 -7.39
CA VAL A 371 34.56 -16.04 -7.69
C VAL A 371 34.62 -17.51 -7.35
#